data_AF-A0A9E5UTA2-F1
#
_entry.id   AF-A0A9E5UTA2-F1
#
_cell.length_a   1.000
_cell.length_b   1.000
_cell.length_c   1.000
_cell.angle_alpha   90.00
_cell.angle_beta   90.00
_cell.angle_gamma   90.00
#
_symmetry.space_group_name_H-M   'P 1'
#
loop_
_entity.id
_entity.type
_entity.pdbx_description
1 polymer ?
#
loop_
_entity_poly.entity_id
_entity_poly.type
_entity_poly.pdbx_seq_one_letter_code
_entity_poly.pdbx_strand_id
1 'polypeptide(L)'
;MNDELPQFRPVDPATAQMYCERVFVHGAESSLHALESYPDHHFRALFRLSYFTLAEGAQEPSKSQWNTLKKKMRRVNPGVFVFKAHGTQAAEDGWLGWVEFGFFAQGR
;
A
#
# COMPACT_ATOMS: atom_id res chain seq x y z
N MET A 1 17.12 -18.25 -9.61
CA MET A 1 16.33 -17.50 -10.61
C MET A 1 16.51 -16.04 -10.27
N ASN A 2 17.06 -15.24 -11.19
CA ASN A 2 17.12 -13.78 -11.01
C ASN A 2 15.68 -13.27 -11.05
N ASP A 3 15.06 -13.07 -9.88
CA ASP A 3 13.82 -12.31 -9.76
C ASP A 3 14.19 -10.82 -9.90
N GLU A 4 14.53 -10.39 -11.13
CA GLU A 4 14.70 -8.96 -11.41
C GLU A 4 13.38 -8.25 -11.10
N LEU A 5 13.45 -7.28 -10.18
CA LEU A 5 12.33 -6.41 -9.87
C LEU A 5 11.95 -5.62 -11.13
N PRO A 6 10.65 -5.38 -11.36
CA PRO A 6 10.23 -4.55 -12.48
C PRO A 6 10.79 -3.12 -12.32
N GLN A 7 11.12 -2.50 -13.44
CA GLN A 7 11.45 -1.07 -13.45
C GLN A 7 10.18 -0.24 -13.24
N PHE A 8 10.24 0.69 -12.30
CA PHE A 8 9.15 1.63 -12.03
C PHE A 8 9.38 2.95 -12.76
N ARG A 9 8.31 3.51 -13.32
CA ARG A 9 8.41 4.89 -13.83
C ARG A 9 8.42 5.87 -12.65
N PRO A 10 9.11 7.00 -12.78
CA PRO A 10 8.90 8.13 -11.88
C PRO A 10 7.42 8.55 -11.94
N VAL A 11 6.81 8.63 -10.77
CA VAL A 11 5.47 9.18 -10.56
C VAL A 11 5.61 10.31 -9.56
N ASP A 12 4.97 11.43 -9.85
CA ASP A 12 4.92 12.55 -8.91
C ASP A 12 4.26 12.11 -7.58
N PRO A 13 4.83 12.45 -6.40
CA PRO A 13 4.28 12.04 -5.12
C PRO A 13 2.81 12.41 -4.91
N ALA A 14 2.31 13.52 -5.45
CA ALA A 14 0.90 13.88 -5.33
C ALA A 14 0.00 12.91 -6.12
N THR A 15 0.48 12.39 -7.26
CA THR A 15 -0.22 11.35 -8.01
C THR A 15 -0.28 10.03 -7.25
N ALA A 16 0.84 9.63 -6.63
CA ALA A 16 0.88 8.44 -5.80
C ALA A 16 0.00 8.58 -4.54
N GLN A 17 -0.02 9.77 -3.93
CA GLN A 17 -0.88 10.14 -2.81
C GLN A 17 -2.36 10.00 -3.18
N MET A 18 -2.81 10.61 -4.29
CA MET A 18 -4.20 10.49 -4.75
C MET A 18 -4.61 9.04 -5.03
N TYR A 19 -3.68 8.23 -5.55
CA TYR A 19 -3.92 6.80 -5.72
C TYR A 19 -4.12 6.09 -4.38
N CYS A 20 -3.24 6.35 -3.40
CA CYS A 20 -3.34 5.80 -2.06
C CYS A 20 -4.64 6.23 -1.36
N GLU A 21 -5.06 7.49 -1.47
CA GLU A 21 -6.32 7.97 -0.89
C GLU A 21 -7.53 7.21 -1.45
N ARG A 22 -7.53 6.89 -2.75
CA ARG A 22 -8.58 6.05 -3.36
C ARG A 22 -8.53 4.60 -2.88
N VAL A 23 -7.34 4.07 -2.59
CA VAL A 23 -7.17 2.69 -2.08
C VAL A 23 -7.55 2.58 -0.62
N PHE A 24 -7.14 3.52 0.22
CA PHE A 24 -7.27 3.47 1.68
C PHE A 24 -8.51 4.21 2.21
N VAL A 25 -9.43 4.59 1.32
CA VAL A 25 -10.74 5.12 1.74
C VAL A 25 -11.58 4.01 2.37
N HIS A 26 -12.16 4.31 3.53
CA HIS A 26 -13.16 3.50 4.21
C HIS A 26 -14.26 4.41 4.76
N GLY A 27 -15.43 4.42 4.13
CA GLY A 27 -16.47 5.42 4.41
C GLY A 27 -16.10 6.79 3.85
N ALA A 28 -16.21 7.84 4.67
CA ALA A 28 -15.93 9.23 4.29
C ALA A 28 -14.45 9.65 4.49
N GLU A 29 -13.64 8.81 5.14
CA GLU A 29 -12.27 9.17 5.53
C GLU A 29 -11.22 8.23 4.92
N SER A 30 -10.05 8.79 4.62
CA SER A 30 -8.88 8.03 4.21
C SER A 30 -8.15 7.51 5.44
N SER A 31 -7.81 6.22 5.43
CA SER A 31 -6.96 5.61 6.46
C SER A 31 -5.46 5.81 6.19
N LEU A 32 -5.10 6.49 5.10
CA LEU A 32 -3.71 6.79 4.77
C LEU A 32 -3.10 7.73 5.83
N HIS A 33 -1.93 7.35 6.34
CA HIS A 33 -1.19 8.11 7.33
C HIS A 33 -0.01 8.86 6.68
N ALA A 34 0.81 8.16 5.90
CA ALA A 34 1.95 8.74 5.21
C ALA A 34 2.30 7.97 3.94
N LEU A 35 3.04 8.62 3.05
CA LEU A 35 3.59 8.03 1.84
C LEU A 35 5.09 8.33 1.76
N GLU A 36 5.91 7.28 1.80
CA GLU A 36 7.35 7.37 1.67
C GLU A 36 7.76 7.06 0.23
N SER A 37 8.72 7.82 -0.31
CA SER A 37 9.24 7.64 -1.68
C SER A 37 10.67 7.11 -1.63
N TYR A 38 11.00 6.19 -2.54
CA TYR A 38 12.33 5.57 -2.61
C TYR A 38 13.09 5.94 -3.90
N PRO A 39 14.43 5.84 -3.92
CA PRO A 39 15.25 6.26 -5.06
C PRO A 39 14.97 5.55 -6.39
N ASP A 40 14.46 4.32 -6.34
CA ASP A 40 14.07 3.48 -7.48
C ASP A 40 12.59 3.67 -7.89
N HIS A 41 11.98 4.77 -7.44
CA HIS A 41 10.61 5.19 -7.80
C HIS A 41 9.47 4.29 -7.30
N HIS A 42 9.73 3.40 -6.33
CA HIS A 42 8.66 2.79 -5.56
C HIS A 42 8.29 3.65 -4.35
N PHE A 43 7.17 3.29 -3.74
CA PHE A 43 6.60 3.97 -2.60
C PHE A 43 6.22 2.97 -1.50
N ARG A 44 6.24 3.42 -0.25
CA ARG A 44 5.64 2.72 0.88
C ARG A 44 4.47 3.55 1.40
N ALA A 45 3.29 2.97 1.42
CA ALA A 45 2.13 3.55 2.07
C ALA A 45 2.04 3.07 3.51
N LEU A 46 2.00 4.01 4.46
CA LEU A 46 1.68 3.78 5.86
C LEU A 46 0.22 4.15 6.10
N PHE A 47 -0.55 3.29 6.76
CA PHE A 47 -1.98 3.51 6.96
C PHE A 47 -2.47 2.98 8.30
N ARG A 48 -3.53 3.57 8.83
CA ARG A 48 -4.15 3.16 10.11
C ARG A 48 -4.70 1.75 9.99
N LEU A 49 -4.41 0.89 10.98
CA LEU A 49 -4.92 -0.49 10.99
C LEU A 49 -6.44 -0.58 11.09
N SER A 50 -7.12 0.48 11.52
CA SER A 50 -8.59 0.60 11.46
C SER A 50 -9.16 0.48 10.04
N TYR A 51 -8.32 0.58 9.00
CA TYR A 51 -8.69 0.20 7.63
C TYR A 51 -9.16 -1.25 7.52
N PHE A 52 -8.59 -2.14 8.34
CA PHE A 52 -9.00 -3.53 8.43
C PHE A 52 -10.00 -3.73 9.56
N THR A 53 -11.03 -4.54 9.29
CA THR A 53 -11.87 -5.10 10.36
C THR A 53 -11.12 -6.23 11.05
N LEU A 54 -10.37 -5.90 12.10
CA LEU A 54 -9.65 -6.89 12.91
C LEU A 54 -10.60 -7.57 13.90
N ALA A 55 -10.36 -8.85 14.18
CA ALA A 55 -11.05 -9.55 15.26
C ALA A 55 -10.61 -8.96 16.61
N GLU A 56 -11.46 -9.09 17.63
CA GLU A 56 -11.15 -8.61 18.97
C GLU A 56 -9.83 -9.23 19.49
N GLY A 57 -8.90 -8.39 19.93
CA GLY A 57 -7.57 -8.80 20.39
C GLY A 57 -6.52 -9.08 19.30
N ALA A 58 -6.89 -9.03 18.02
CA ALA A 58 -5.92 -9.19 16.93
C ALA A 58 -5.13 -7.89 16.70
N GLN A 59 -3.80 -7.97 16.78
CA GLN A 59 -2.91 -6.84 16.53
C GLN A 59 -2.43 -6.75 15.07
N GLU A 60 -2.66 -7.81 14.29
CA GLU A 60 -2.21 -7.89 12.90
C GLU A 60 -3.35 -8.32 11.96
N PRO A 61 -3.40 -7.77 10.73
CA PRO A 61 -4.31 -8.25 9.71
C PRO A 61 -3.92 -9.65 9.23
N SER A 62 -4.93 -10.47 8.97
CA SER A 62 -4.75 -11.79 8.39
C SER A 62 -4.18 -11.74 6.97
N LYS A 63 -3.59 -12.85 6.53
CA LYS A 63 -3.12 -13.04 5.14
C LYS A 63 -4.22 -12.76 4.10
N SER A 64 -5.47 -13.11 4.41
CA SER A 64 -6.64 -12.86 3.56
C SER A 64 -6.89 -11.35 3.37
N GLN A 65 -6.81 -10.58 4.46
CA GLN A 65 -6.99 -9.13 4.44
C GLN A 65 -5.89 -8.44 3.62
N TRP A 66 -4.63 -8.82 3.82
CA TRP A 66 -3.52 -8.34 3.00
C TRP A 66 -3.68 -8.66 1.51
N ASN A 67 -4.09 -9.88 1.18
CA ASN A 67 -4.35 -10.26 -0.21
C ASN A 67 -5.51 -9.48 -0.81
N THR A 68 -6.54 -9.18 -0.03
CA THR A 68 -7.68 -8.36 -0.46
C THR A 68 -7.25 -6.92 -0.72
N LEU A 69 -6.42 -6.33 0.14
CA LEU A 69 -5.83 -5.00 -0.09
C LEU A 69 -5.01 -4.96 -1.38
N LYS A 70 -4.08 -5.92 -1.57
CA LYS A 70 -3.26 -6.01 -2.79
C LYS A 70 -4.11 -6.17 -4.05
N LYS A 71 -5.23 -6.91 -3.97
CA LYS A 71 -6.21 -7.01 -5.07
C LYS A 71 -6.92 -5.68 -5.32
N LYS A 72 -7.35 -4.97 -4.26
CA LYS A 72 -7.98 -3.64 -4.38
C LYS A 72 -7.03 -2.66 -5.07
N MET A 73 -5.78 -2.58 -4.64
CA MET A 73 -4.73 -1.77 -5.26
C MET A 73 -4.64 -1.98 -6.78
N ARG A 74 -4.53 -3.23 -7.22
CA ARG A 74 -4.49 -3.59 -8.65
C ARG A 74 -5.80 -3.31 -9.40
N ARG A 75 -6.96 -3.38 -8.72
CA ARG A 75 -8.26 -3.02 -9.33
C ARG A 75 -8.40 -1.51 -9.51
N VAL A 76 -7.87 -0.71 -8.57
CA VAL A 76 -7.87 0.76 -8.68
C VAL A 76 -6.93 1.21 -9.80
N ASN A 77 -5.78 0.55 -9.95
CA ASN A 77 -4.87 0.79 -11.06
C ASN A 77 -4.18 -0.52 -11.51
N PRO A 78 -4.53 -1.08 -12.68
CA PRO A 78 -3.88 -2.28 -13.23
C PRO A 78 -2.38 -2.10 -13.51
N GLY A 79 -1.93 -0.86 -13.70
CA GLY A 79 -0.52 -0.49 -13.90
C GLY A 79 0.31 -0.45 -12.61
N VAL A 80 -0.23 -0.90 -11.47
CA VAL A 80 0.51 -0.96 -10.21
C VAL A 80 1.12 -2.35 -9.96
N PHE A 81 2.39 -2.36 -9.58
CA PHE A 81 3.03 -3.49 -8.96
C PHE A 81 2.97 -3.33 -7.45
N VAL A 82 2.44 -4.34 -6.75
CA VAL A 82 2.45 -4.38 -5.28
C VAL A 82 3.42 -5.46 -4.84
N PHE A 83 4.37 -5.09 -3.97
CA PHE A 83 5.37 -6.01 -3.44
C PHE A 83 4.71 -7.12 -2.61
N LYS A 84 5.42 -8.25 -2.48
CA LYS A 84 4.95 -9.35 -1.63
C LYS A 84 5.04 -8.98 -0.14
N ALA A 85 6.07 -8.22 0.22
CA ALA A 85 6.31 -7.75 1.57
C ALA A 85 5.24 -6.73 2.01
N HIS A 86 4.75 -6.93 3.22
CA HIS A 86 3.79 -6.08 3.92
C HIS A 86 3.88 -6.41 5.40
N GLY A 87 3.37 -5.52 6.25
CA GLY A 87 3.35 -5.79 7.68
C GLY A 87 2.77 -4.65 8.48
N THR A 88 3.11 -4.66 9.76
CA THR A 88 2.76 -3.60 10.71
C THR A 88 4.03 -3.01 11.30
N GLN A 89 3.94 -1.78 11.78
CA GLN A 89 5.02 -1.12 12.52
C GLN A 89 4.43 -0.26 13.63
N ALA A 90 5.20 -0.08 14.70
CA ALA A 90 4.84 0.83 15.78
C ALA A 90 4.91 2.29 15.29
N ALA A 91 4.01 3.12 15.79
CA ALA A 91 3.93 4.56 15.61
C ALA A 91 3.56 5.22 16.95
N GLU A 92 3.66 6.55 17.02
CA GLU A 92 3.37 7.29 18.26
C GLU A 92 1.97 6.99 18.82
N ASP A 93 0.96 6.89 17.93
CA ASP A 93 -0.44 6.65 18.27
C ASP A 93 -0.89 5.18 18.07
N GLY A 94 0.05 4.22 18.15
CA GLY A 94 -0.27 2.78 18.10
C GLY A 94 0.44 2.04 16.97
N TRP A 95 -0.32 1.35 16.11
CA TRP A 95 0.22 0.52 15.04
C TRP A 95 -0.30 0.95 13.67
N LEU A 96 0.62 1.01 12.71
CA LEU A 96 0.33 1.29 11.31
C LEU A 96 0.57 0.04 10.47
N GLY A 97 -0.28 -0.18 9.48
CA GLY A 97 -0.01 -1.11 8.40
C GLY A 97 0.90 -0.45 7.35
N TRP A 98 1.75 -1.25 6.70
CA TRP A 98 2.55 -0.80 5.58
C TRP A 98 2.47 -1.74 4.38
N VAL A 99 2.51 -1.16 3.19
CA VAL A 99 2.62 -1.89 1.92
C VAL A 99 3.47 -1.11 0.93
N GLU A 100 4.31 -1.81 0.18
CA GLU A 100 5.15 -1.23 -0.86
C GLU A 100 4.57 -1.48 -2.26
N PHE A 101 4.70 -0.50 -3.12
CA PHE A 101 4.21 -0.56 -4.50
C PHE A 101 4.97 0.39 -5.42
N GLY A 102 4.94 0.10 -6.72
CA GLY A 102 5.46 0.97 -7.75
C GLY A 102 4.55 0.96 -8.97
N PHE A 103 4.70 1.95 -9.86
CA PHE A 103 3.94 2.02 -11.10
C PHE A 103 4.79 1.50 -12.25
N PHE A 104 4.27 0.57 -13.03
CA PHE A 104 5.01 0.01 -14.16
C PHE A 104 5.41 1.09 -15.16
N ALA A 105 6.62 0.96 -15.71
CA ALA A 105 7.15 1.91 -16.68
C ALA A 105 6.40 1.93 -18.03
N GLN A 106 5.75 0.81 -18.39
CA GLN A 106 4.89 0.71 -19.57
C GLN A 106 3.54 0.10 -19.16
N GLY A 107 2.45 0.63 -19.72
CA GLY A 107 1.11 0.06 -19.55
C GLY A 107 1.11 -1.38 -20.04
N ARG A 108 0.61 -2.29 -19.22
CA ARG A 108 0.50 -3.71 -19.55
C ARG A 108 -0.91 -4.04 -20.02
#